data_AF-A0A0M0JI56-F1
#
_entry.id   AF-A0A0M0JI56-F1
#
_cell.length_a   1.000
_cell.length_b   1.000
_cell.length_c   1.000
_cell.angle_alpha   90.00
_cell.angle_beta   90.00
_cell.angle_gamma   90.00
#
_symmetry.space_group_name_H-M   'P 1'
#
loop_
_entity.id
_entity.type
_entity.pdbx_description
1 polymer ?
#
loop_
_entity_poly.entity_id
_entity_poly.type
_entity_poly.pdbx_seq_one_letter_code
_entity_poly.pdbx_strand_id
1 'polypeptide(L)'
;MRDKGVQADVSPPASSRLLLPALVVLVVCLLLNQGGLFVPVVMIARNCMLSKTPREVRPKYPTCSPTMMRDEMTIVVSVKDACSQAPGFIRALEIFAPADVHLIYSYPNFESCANIDLKEVLQRWKKVTLLPLPLRSSPMQGWVDAVPHIKTKYSLLLHNDGYALDSFFGCELLQSLKWHQANKPDAGYMLAAPMLYESKMDGSLAAHATQSNLRLVKDGSLQGITVHHDHSLRRALNRGHDLKEGDQTEFVEDHGFLIETDKISTVVDPKASFTLEYLDMIMTIRAKGWRALFVPSARLEFRITEFSWRDIPYFMYKRSEATAHGTRDYLIAKWRANFPNTGFWTYIKYTIVEQHVYGGRYATGSTSTDRDVLKSMRWKDQAALVFGFFQMAGYNRYSLKGEAAELTGRRVDFVDVLQKLDRGWAPSRTAVRASRDLSRPEIRATRPAYVGHLDEILPYGSDSRVEAEIEHEYLPFSLAKLTLDSCERMTPEVENVCGVVVRDATGECTCWVNMPTFKSDSHFIRALGSIAALVKVPSRITTFVEMALSSGRNGTEHVLPLRVHEGASFELATCDVGEVMCETSFTFPKTSQLILFRGAPATVQDVQVALASIA
;
A
#
# COMPACT_ATOMS: atom_id res chain seq x y z
N MET A 1 -25.51 -86.70 15.66
CA MET A 1 -24.53 -85.73 15.14
C MET A 1 -25.34 -84.54 14.65
N ARG A 2 -25.20 -83.37 15.30
CA ARG A 2 -26.12 -82.24 15.21
C ARG A 2 -25.52 -81.10 14.38
N ASP A 3 -26.37 -80.53 13.53
CA ASP A 3 -26.24 -79.22 12.90
C ASP A 3 -25.78 -78.12 13.85
N LYS A 4 -24.85 -77.26 13.39
CA LYS A 4 -24.76 -75.86 13.82
C LYS A 4 -24.32 -74.99 12.64
N GLY A 5 -25.21 -74.09 12.24
CA GLY A 5 -24.99 -73.09 11.20
C GLY A 5 -23.96 -72.05 11.61
N VAL A 6 -23.31 -71.48 10.59
CA VAL A 6 -22.43 -70.32 10.69
C VAL A 6 -23.31 -69.08 10.81
N GLN A 7 -23.30 -68.47 11.98
CA GLN A 7 -23.98 -67.20 12.26
C GLN A 7 -23.08 -66.06 11.79
N ALA A 8 -23.58 -65.24 10.87
CA ALA A 8 -22.91 -64.02 10.42
C ALA A 8 -22.80 -63.03 11.59
N ASP A 9 -21.58 -62.58 11.87
CA ASP A 9 -21.29 -61.62 12.92
C ASP A 9 -21.77 -60.23 12.48
N VAL A 10 -22.98 -59.86 12.91
CA VAL A 10 -23.57 -58.53 12.67
C VAL A 10 -22.90 -57.56 13.64
N SER A 11 -22.07 -56.66 13.12
CA SER A 11 -21.51 -55.55 13.90
C SER A 11 -22.66 -54.72 14.50
N PRO A 12 -22.61 -54.32 15.79
CA PRO A 12 -23.68 -53.55 16.41
C PRO A 12 -23.84 -52.19 15.71
N PRO A 13 -25.08 -51.68 15.56
CA PRO A 13 -25.31 -50.37 14.96
C PRO A 13 -24.58 -49.30 15.78
N ALA A 14 -23.88 -48.40 15.11
CA ALA A 14 -23.20 -47.27 15.73
C ALA A 14 -24.18 -46.57 16.70
N SER A 15 -23.77 -46.42 17.96
CA SER A 15 -24.67 -45.94 19.02
C SER A 15 -25.33 -44.61 18.61
N SER A 16 -26.66 -44.52 18.76
CA SER A 16 -27.49 -43.36 18.40
C SER A 16 -27.04 -42.03 19.03
N ARG A 17 -26.20 -42.09 20.08
CA ARG A 17 -25.62 -40.91 20.76
C ARG A 17 -24.57 -40.16 19.94
N LEU A 18 -23.92 -40.81 18.96
CA LEU A 18 -22.95 -40.17 18.06
C LEU A 18 -23.56 -39.76 16.72
N LEU A 19 -24.75 -40.29 16.38
CA LEU A 19 -25.45 -39.99 15.14
C LEU A 19 -25.97 -38.55 15.10
N LEU A 20 -26.58 -38.06 16.18
CA LEU A 20 -27.12 -36.70 16.22
C LEU A 20 -26.01 -35.62 16.11
N PRO A 21 -24.90 -35.70 16.88
CA PRO A 21 -23.78 -34.79 16.71
C PRO A 21 -23.14 -34.88 15.33
N ALA A 22 -22.95 -36.08 14.79
CA ALA A 22 -22.37 -36.27 13.46
C ALA A 22 -23.27 -35.69 12.35
N LEU A 23 -24.60 -35.83 12.47
CA LEU A 23 -25.56 -35.27 11.54
C LEU A 23 -25.60 -33.74 11.61
N VAL A 24 -25.54 -33.16 12.82
CA VAL A 24 -25.43 -31.71 13.00
C VAL A 24 -24.13 -31.17 12.41
N VAL A 25 -23.00 -31.83 12.65
CA VAL A 25 -21.71 -31.46 12.04
C VAL A 25 -21.80 -31.56 10.51
N LEU A 26 -22.36 -32.64 9.97
CA LEU A 26 -22.54 -32.81 8.52
C LEU A 26 -23.42 -31.70 7.93
N VAL A 27 -24.56 -31.37 8.56
CA VAL A 27 -25.45 -30.30 8.12
C VAL A 27 -24.75 -28.95 8.18
N VAL A 28 -24.00 -28.64 9.24
CA VAL A 28 -23.21 -27.41 9.34
C VAL A 28 -22.14 -27.36 8.27
N CYS A 29 -21.41 -28.46 8.02
CA CYS A 29 -20.42 -28.54 6.95
C CYS A 29 -21.06 -28.34 5.57
N LEU A 30 -22.23 -28.93 5.31
CA LEU A 30 -22.97 -28.77 4.07
C LEU A 30 -23.48 -27.33 3.88
N LEU A 31 -24.01 -26.70 4.93
CA LEU A 31 -24.45 -25.29 4.90
C LEU A 31 -23.27 -24.35 4.67
N LEU A 32 -22.15 -24.55 5.36
CA LEU A 32 -20.92 -23.80 5.13
C LEU A 32 -20.38 -24.02 3.72
N ASN A 33 -20.52 -25.24 3.16
CA ASN A 33 -20.07 -25.54 1.81
C ASN A 33 -20.97 -24.90 0.75
N GLN A 34 -22.29 -24.91 0.94
CA GLN A 34 -23.24 -24.19 0.08
C GLN A 34 -23.00 -22.68 0.09
N GLY A 35 -22.62 -22.12 1.25
CA GLY A 35 -22.22 -20.71 1.36
C GLY A 35 -20.79 -20.40 0.92
N GLY A 36 -20.00 -21.38 0.45
CA GLY A 36 -18.59 -21.19 0.08
C GLY A 36 -17.64 -20.91 1.26
N LEU A 37 -18.12 -21.01 2.51
CA LEU A 37 -17.39 -20.71 3.74
C LEU A 37 -16.70 -21.92 4.38
N PHE A 38 -17.01 -23.14 3.95
CA PHE A 38 -16.41 -24.35 4.52
C PHE A 38 -14.88 -24.35 4.40
N VAL A 39 -14.35 -24.04 3.21
CA VAL A 39 -12.91 -23.97 2.98
C VAL A 39 -12.25 -22.88 3.83
N PRO A 40 -12.74 -21.62 3.85
CA PRO A 40 -12.27 -20.61 4.79
C PRO A 40 -12.28 -21.04 6.26
N VAL A 41 -13.36 -21.66 6.76
CA VAL A 41 -13.46 -22.10 8.17
C VAL A 41 -12.41 -23.16 8.51
N VAL A 42 -12.21 -24.15 7.63
CA VAL A 42 -11.16 -25.17 7.82
C VAL A 42 -9.77 -24.53 7.80
N MET A 43 -9.52 -23.59 6.88
CA MET A 43 -8.25 -22.87 6.81
C MET A 43 -8.01 -21.98 8.04
N ILE A 44 -9.05 -21.34 8.57
CA ILE A 44 -9.00 -20.58 9.84
C ILE A 44 -8.57 -21.48 10.99
N ALA A 45 -9.28 -22.59 11.21
CA ALA A 45 -8.98 -23.53 12.29
C ALA A 45 -7.55 -24.09 12.17
N ARG A 46 -7.14 -24.46 10.95
CA ARG A 46 -5.77 -24.88 10.65
C ARG A 46 -4.77 -23.79 10.99
N ASN A 47 -5.00 -22.57 10.52
CA ASN A 47 -4.05 -21.47 10.68
C ASN A 47 -3.82 -21.14 12.15
N CYS A 48 -4.84 -21.21 13.01
CA CYS A 48 -4.68 -21.05 14.46
C CYS A 48 -3.68 -22.04 15.08
N MET A 49 -3.53 -23.24 14.51
CA MET A 49 -2.64 -24.29 15.04
C MET A 49 -1.25 -24.32 14.39
N LEU A 50 -1.04 -23.58 13.30
CA LEU A 50 0.25 -23.58 12.57
C LEU A 50 1.31 -22.70 13.26
N SER A 51 2.58 -22.84 12.87
CA SER A 51 3.65 -21.90 13.25
C SER A 51 3.40 -20.49 12.70
N LYS A 52 4.04 -19.50 13.32
CA LYS A 52 4.03 -18.09 12.86
C LYS A 52 4.69 -17.94 11.49
N THR A 53 5.77 -18.65 11.23
CA THR A 53 6.47 -18.68 9.95
C THR A 53 5.91 -19.78 9.04
N PRO A 54 5.76 -19.53 7.72
CA PRO A 54 5.50 -20.55 6.73
C PRO A 54 6.59 -21.63 6.74
N ARG A 55 6.23 -22.86 6.37
CA ARG A 55 7.20 -23.95 6.23
C ARG A 55 8.27 -23.58 5.22
N GLU A 56 9.50 -24.01 5.47
CA GLU A 56 10.58 -23.94 4.49
C GLU A 56 10.21 -24.66 3.20
N VAL A 57 10.63 -24.10 2.08
CA VAL A 57 10.41 -24.66 0.74
C VAL A 57 11.77 -25.02 0.15
N ARG A 58 11.83 -26.10 -0.62
CA ARG A 58 13.04 -26.50 -1.36
C ARG A 58 12.92 -26.00 -2.81
N PRO A 59 14.04 -25.65 -3.47
CA PRO A 59 14.01 -25.30 -4.88
C PRO A 59 13.49 -26.48 -5.71
N LYS A 60 12.64 -26.20 -6.69
CA LYS A 60 12.07 -27.21 -7.59
C LYS A 60 12.97 -27.43 -8.82
N TYR A 61 13.75 -26.43 -9.18
CA TYR A 61 14.58 -26.43 -10.38
C TYR A 61 16.08 -26.53 -10.05
N PRO A 62 16.93 -26.89 -11.05
CA PRO A 62 18.38 -26.93 -10.86
C PRO A 62 18.94 -25.60 -10.36
N THR A 63 20.01 -25.66 -9.57
CA THR A 63 20.68 -24.46 -9.06
C THR A 63 21.42 -23.72 -10.18
N CYS A 64 21.46 -22.39 -10.07
CA CYS A 64 22.14 -21.53 -11.02
C CYS A 64 23.59 -21.33 -10.57
N SER A 65 24.52 -21.38 -11.52
CA SER A 65 25.87 -20.92 -11.25
C SER A 65 25.90 -19.38 -11.16
N PRO A 66 26.86 -18.78 -10.43
CA PRO A 66 27.03 -17.33 -10.42
C PRO A 66 27.20 -16.72 -11.82
N THR A 67 27.92 -17.43 -12.70
CA THR A 67 28.12 -17.06 -14.10
C THR A 67 26.80 -17.00 -14.87
N MET A 68 25.93 -18.00 -14.69
CA MET A 68 24.62 -18.02 -15.34
C MET A 68 23.75 -16.84 -14.88
N MET A 69 23.69 -16.58 -13.57
CA MET A 69 22.93 -15.45 -13.03
C MET A 69 23.43 -14.11 -13.59
N ARG A 70 24.75 -13.94 -13.68
CA ARG A 70 25.39 -12.74 -14.25
C ARG A 70 25.03 -12.52 -15.73
N ASP A 71 25.08 -13.59 -16.52
CA ASP A 71 24.94 -13.51 -17.98
C ASP A 71 23.48 -13.46 -18.45
N GLU A 72 22.56 -14.01 -17.64
CA GLU A 72 21.16 -14.14 -18.03
C GLU A 72 20.20 -13.20 -17.31
N MET A 73 20.57 -12.62 -16.17
CA MET A 73 19.67 -11.80 -15.35
C MET A 73 20.28 -10.47 -14.90
N THR A 74 19.49 -9.40 -14.97
CA THR A 74 19.79 -8.11 -14.33
C THR A 74 18.75 -7.81 -13.25
N ILE A 75 19.18 -7.29 -12.11
CA ILE A 75 18.28 -6.90 -11.02
C ILE A 75 17.99 -5.42 -11.16
N VAL A 76 16.71 -5.06 -11.28
CA VAL A 76 16.26 -3.68 -11.39
C VAL A 76 15.37 -3.35 -10.21
N VAL A 77 15.86 -2.47 -9.36
CA VAL A 77 15.16 -2.02 -8.15
C VAL A 77 14.62 -0.61 -8.37
N SER A 78 13.37 -0.38 -7.99
CA SER A 78 12.80 0.96 -7.92
C SER A 78 12.24 1.26 -6.54
N VAL A 79 12.48 2.48 -6.05
CA VAL A 79 11.95 2.95 -4.77
C VAL A 79 10.44 3.17 -4.88
N LYS A 80 9.65 2.41 -4.11
CA LYS A 80 8.18 2.51 -4.13
C LYS A 80 7.64 3.46 -3.08
N ASP A 81 7.74 3.08 -1.81
CA ASP A 81 7.08 3.76 -0.68
C ASP A 81 8.05 4.42 0.30
N ALA A 82 9.26 3.88 0.49
CA ALA A 82 10.23 4.39 1.46
C ALA A 82 11.63 4.46 0.85
N CYS A 83 12.23 5.65 0.82
CA CYS A 83 13.61 5.86 0.41
C CYS A 83 14.60 5.34 1.46
N SER A 84 14.30 5.55 2.76
CA SER A 84 15.20 5.22 3.88
C SER A 84 15.59 3.74 3.95
N GLN A 85 14.74 2.87 3.40
CA GLN A 85 14.96 1.43 3.34
C GLN A 85 16.04 0.98 2.36
N ALA A 86 16.55 1.89 1.52
CA ALA A 86 17.52 1.58 0.48
C ALA A 86 18.74 0.78 0.96
N PRO A 87 19.44 1.16 2.06
CA PRO A 87 20.63 0.44 2.50
C PRO A 87 20.31 -0.98 2.97
N GLY A 88 19.30 -1.14 3.83
CA GLY A 88 18.86 -2.44 4.33
C GLY A 88 18.36 -3.35 3.21
N PHE A 89 17.64 -2.80 2.23
CA PHE A 89 17.16 -3.54 1.07
C PHE A 89 18.30 -4.02 0.16
N ILE A 90 19.23 -3.15 -0.23
CA ILE A 90 20.34 -3.51 -1.11
C ILE A 90 21.20 -4.61 -0.47
N ARG A 91 21.43 -4.54 0.84
CA ARG A 91 22.13 -5.60 1.59
C ARG A 91 21.36 -6.92 1.58
N ALA A 92 20.02 -6.88 1.64
CA ALA A 92 19.21 -8.10 1.61
C ALA A 92 19.22 -8.81 0.26
N LEU A 93 19.50 -8.12 -0.85
CA LEU A 93 19.68 -8.77 -2.15
C LEU A 93 20.85 -9.77 -2.16
N GLU A 94 21.84 -9.58 -1.28
CA GLU A 94 23.00 -10.46 -1.15
C GLU A 94 22.64 -11.91 -0.78
N ILE A 95 21.44 -12.12 -0.23
CA ILE A 95 20.91 -13.44 0.12
C ILE A 95 20.86 -14.36 -1.10
N PHE A 96 20.53 -13.82 -2.29
CA PHE A 96 20.38 -14.63 -3.51
C PHE A 96 21.22 -14.14 -4.69
N ALA A 97 21.69 -12.89 -4.68
CA ALA A 97 22.39 -12.29 -5.82
C ALA A 97 23.92 -12.37 -5.66
N PRO A 98 24.63 -13.00 -6.62
CA PRO A 98 26.08 -12.87 -6.73
C PRO A 98 26.50 -11.41 -7.00
N ALA A 99 27.68 -11.03 -6.51
CA ALA A 99 28.26 -9.69 -6.67
C ALA A 99 28.45 -9.23 -8.14
N ASP A 100 28.51 -10.17 -9.07
CA ASP A 100 28.76 -9.92 -10.49
C ASP A 100 27.48 -9.60 -11.27
N VAL A 101 26.31 -9.91 -10.70
CA VAL A 101 25.02 -9.55 -11.29
C VAL A 101 24.90 -8.03 -11.36
N HIS A 102 24.43 -7.52 -12.49
CA HIS A 102 24.20 -6.08 -12.65
C HIS A 102 23.02 -5.65 -11.77
N LEU A 103 23.27 -4.71 -10.85
CA LEU A 103 22.24 -4.01 -10.10
C LEU A 103 21.94 -2.65 -10.74
N ILE A 104 20.69 -2.41 -11.10
CA ILE A 104 20.18 -1.09 -11.46
C ILE A 104 19.27 -0.62 -10.33
N TYR A 105 19.55 0.54 -9.75
CA TYR A 105 18.80 1.08 -8.62
C TYR A 105 18.26 2.46 -8.99
N SER A 106 16.93 2.59 -9.03
CA SER A 106 16.24 3.83 -9.38
C SER A 106 15.55 4.45 -8.17
N TYR A 107 15.65 5.77 -8.02
CA TYR A 107 15.19 6.50 -6.84
C TYR A 107 14.65 7.88 -7.21
N PRO A 108 13.70 8.45 -6.45
CA PRO A 108 13.24 9.81 -6.66
C PRO A 108 14.38 10.80 -6.39
N ASN A 109 14.62 11.69 -7.36
CA ASN A 109 15.58 12.79 -7.27
C ASN A 109 14.99 13.94 -6.45
N PHE A 110 14.80 13.66 -5.18
CA PHE A 110 14.34 14.55 -4.12
C PHE A 110 15.38 14.52 -3.02
N GLU A 111 15.77 15.66 -2.47
CA GLU A 111 17.00 15.76 -1.67
C GLU A 111 17.01 14.80 -0.46
N SER A 112 15.86 14.64 0.23
CA SER A 112 15.75 13.72 1.37
C SER A 112 15.94 12.25 1.00
N CYS A 113 15.68 11.87 -0.26
CA CYS A 113 15.89 10.52 -0.78
C CYS A 113 17.25 10.36 -1.47
N ALA A 114 17.66 11.34 -2.27
CA ALA A 114 18.87 11.29 -3.08
C ALA A 114 20.17 11.32 -2.25
N ASN A 115 20.12 11.86 -1.04
CA ASN A 115 21.27 11.97 -0.14
C ASN A 115 21.42 10.79 0.83
N ILE A 116 20.63 9.72 0.68
CA ILE A 116 20.81 8.51 1.47
C ILE A 116 22.15 7.87 1.10
N ASP A 117 23.00 7.60 2.10
CA ASP A 117 24.31 7.01 1.85
C ASP A 117 24.19 5.54 1.49
N LEU A 118 24.57 5.20 0.26
CA LEU A 118 24.60 3.84 -0.26
C LEU A 118 26.03 3.33 -0.46
N LYS A 119 27.07 4.09 -0.10
CA LYS A 119 28.46 3.76 -0.41
C LYS A 119 28.85 2.38 0.11
N GLU A 120 28.57 2.09 1.38
CA GLU A 120 28.93 0.81 2.00
C GLU A 120 28.24 -0.37 1.31
N VAL A 121 26.93 -0.29 1.10
CA VAL A 121 26.15 -1.42 0.55
C VAL A 121 26.41 -1.65 -0.94
N LEU A 122 26.85 -0.62 -1.67
CA LEU A 122 27.17 -0.74 -3.10
C LEU A 122 28.59 -1.28 -3.35
N GLN A 123 29.50 -1.27 -2.36
CA GLN A 123 30.89 -1.74 -2.52
C GLN A 123 31.00 -3.20 -2.97
N ARG A 124 30.05 -4.05 -2.57
CA ARG A 124 30.01 -5.47 -2.97
C ARG A 124 29.78 -5.65 -4.46
N TRP A 125 29.02 -4.76 -5.09
CA TRP A 125 28.53 -4.96 -6.44
C TRP A 125 29.56 -4.52 -7.48
N LYS A 126 29.95 -5.44 -8.38
CA LYS A 126 30.92 -5.12 -9.43
C LYS A 126 30.36 -4.23 -10.53
N LYS A 127 29.02 -4.22 -10.69
CA LYS A 127 28.33 -3.44 -11.72
C LYS A 127 27.04 -2.86 -11.16
N VAL A 128 27.03 -1.53 -10.98
CA VAL A 128 25.89 -0.78 -10.47
C VAL A 128 25.53 0.34 -11.44
N THR A 129 24.23 0.59 -11.62
CA THR A 129 23.73 1.80 -12.28
C THR A 129 22.72 2.48 -11.37
N LEU A 130 22.97 3.74 -11.03
CA LEU A 130 22.06 4.57 -10.25
C LEU A 130 21.25 5.45 -11.19
N LEU A 131 19.92 5.38 -11.11
CA LEU A 131 18.99 6.09 -11.99
C LEU A 131 18.13 7.08 -11.18
N PRO A 132 18.50 8.37 -11.11
CA PRO A 132 17.65 9.38 -10.49
C PRO A 132 16.42 9.65 -11.36
N LEU A 133 15.24 9.58 -10.77
CA LEU A 133 13.97 9.85 -11.43
C LEU A 133 13.42 11.22 -11.02
N PRO A 134 12.78 11.99 -11.93
CA PRO A 134 12.00 13.15 -11.52
C PRO A 134 11.00 12.78 -10.42
N LEU A 135 10.80 13.65 -9.42
CA LEU A 135 9.89 13.37 -8.28
C LEU A 135 8.46 12.99 -8.72
N ARG A 136 8.00 13.53 -9.85
CA ARG A 136 6.68 13.22 -10.44
C ARG A 136 6.60 11.80 -11.02
N SER A 137 7.71 11.20 -11.43
CA SER A 137 7.74 9.87 -12.05
C SER A 137 7.30 8.78 -11.10
N SER A 138 6.54 7.80 -11.57
CA SER A 138 6.21 6.63 -10.75
C SER A 138 7.40 5.69 -10.58
N PRO A 139 7.42 4.83 -9.55
CA PRO A 139 8.45 3.80 -9.37
C PRO A 139 8.62 2.90 -10.61
N MET A 140 7.51 2.59 -11.30
CA MET A 140 7.51 1.81 -12.55
C MET A 140 8.25 2.50 -13.71
N GLN A 141 8.34 3.83 -13.71
CA GLN A 141 9.19 4.55 -14.67
C GLN A 141 10.64 4.11 -14.55
N GLY A 142 11.12 3.83 -13.33
CA GLY A 142 12.47 3.34 -13.08
C GLY A 142 12.77 2.01 -13.76
N TRP A 143 11.78 1.11 -13.85
CA TRP A 143 11.94 -0.15 -14.59
C TRP A 143 12.00 0.07 -16.10
N VAL A 144 11.20 0.99 -16.63
CA VAL A 144 11.20 1.32 -18.07
C VAL A 144 12.50 2.03 -18.46
N ASP A 145 12.93 3.02 -17.66
CA ASP A 145 14.16 3.79 -17.90
C ASP A 145 15.43 2.94 -17.70
N ALA A 146 15.33 1.81 -17.00
CA ALA A 146 16.42 0.86 -16.87
C ALA A 146 16.69 0.07 -18.15
N VAL A 147 15.69 -0.15 -19.02
CA VAL A 147 15.80 -1.03 -20.20
C VAL A 147 17.04 -0.75 -21.07
N PRO A 148 17.39 0.51 -21.42
CA PRO A 148 18.57 0.80 -22.22
C PRO A 148 19.92 0.39 -21.58
N HIS A 149 19.93 0.14 -20.26
CA HIS A 149 21.12 -0.25 -19.51
C HIS A 149 21.24 -1.77 -19.30
N ILE A 150 20.22 -2.53 -19.68
CA ILE A 150 20.14 -3.98 -19.48
C ILE A 150 20.69 -4.71 -20.71
N LYS A 151 21.58 -5.68 -20.48
CA LYS A 151 22.20 -6.49 -21.55
C LYS A 151 21.78 -7.97 -21.51
N THR A 152 21.07 -8.36 -20.46
CA THR A 152 20.68 -9.74 -20.16
C THR A 152 19.28 -10.02 -20.71
N LYS A 153 19.00 -11.30 -21.00
CA LYS A 153 17.70 -11.70 -21.55
C LYS A 153 16.55 -11.48 -20.56
N TYR A 154 16.81 -11.68 -19.27
CA TYR A 154 15.79 -11.55 -18.22
C TYR A 154 16.14 -10.43 -17.24
N SER A 155 15.10 -9.82 -16.70
CA SER A 155 15.20 -8.80 -15.66
C SER A 155 14.35 -9.21 -14.47
N LEU A 156 14.97 -9.22 -13.29
CA LEU A 156 14.26 -9.32 -12.02
C LEU A 156 13.89 -7.90 -11.59
N LEU A 157 12.62 -7.55 -11.77
CA LEU A 157 12.07 -6.28 -11.35
C LEU A 157 11.65 -6.41 -9.89
N LEU A 158 12.14 -5.51 -9.04
CA LEU A 158 11.79 -5.44 -7.63
C LEU A 158 11.44 -4.00 -7.26
N HIS A 159 10.48 -3.86 -6.37
CA HIS A 159 10.40 -2.68 -5.53
C HIS A 159 11.26 -2.87 -4.28
N ASN A 160 11.74 -1.78 -3.69
CA ASN A 160 12.59 -1.83 -2.50
C ASN A 160 11.85 -2.20 -1.20
N ASP A 161 10.66 -2.77 -1.32
CA ASP A 161 9.82 -3.35 -0.26
C ASP A 161 9.61 -4.86 -0.42
N GLY A 162 10.16 -5.49 -1.47
CA GLY A 162 10.05 -6.93 -1.75
C GLY A 162 11.31 -7.71 -1.38
N TYR A 163 11.33 -8.34 -0.21
CA TYR A 163 12.49 -9.08 0.30
C TYR A 163 12.41 -10.58 -0.02
N ALA A 164 13.46 -11.13 -0.64
CA ALA A 164 13.54 -12.57 -0.86
C ALA A 164 13.61 -13.33 0.46
N LEU A 165 12.77 -14.36 0.63
CA LEU A 165 12.82 -15.22 1.81
C LEU A 165 13.85 -16.35 1.68
N ASP A 166 14.29 -16.64 0.46
CA ASP A 166 15.12 -17.79 0.13
C ASP A 166 16.37 -17.39 -0.67
N SER A 167 17.50 -18.05 -0.40
CA SER A 167 18.76 -17.83 -1.13
C SER A 167 18.72 -18.28 -2.60
N PHE A 168 17.77 -19.14 -2.96
CA PHE A 168 17.55 -19.59 -4.33
C PHE A 168 16.51 -18.76 -5.09
N PHE A 169 15.91 -17.72 -4.48
CA PHE A 169 14.78 -16.96 -5.01
C PHE A 169 14.93 -16.54 -6.48
N GLY A 170 15.98 -15.77 -6.81
CA GLY A 170 16.18 -15.27 -8.18
C GLY A 170 16.44 -16.40 -9.19
N CYS A 171 17.17 -17.44 -8.76
CA CYS A 171 17.43 -18.60 -9.60
C CYS A 171 16.17 -19.42 -9.88
N GLU A 172 15.32 -19.63 -8.88
CA GLU A 172 14.08 -20.39 -9.00
C GLU A 172 13.11 -19.73 -9.98
N LEU A 173 12.98 -18.40 -9.95
CA LEU A 173 12.21 -17.66 -10.95
C LEU A 173 12.80 -17.81 -12.37
N LEU A 174 14.13 -17.70 -12.50
CA LEU A 174 14.81 -17.82 -13.79
C LEU A 174 14.66 -19.22 -14.40
N GLN A 175 14.95 -20.25 -13.61
CA GLN A 175 14.92 -21.63 -14.08
C GLN A 175 13.50 -22.12 -14.33
N SER A 176 12.53 -21.72 -13.50
CA SER A 176 11.12 -22.05 -13.74
C SER A 176 10.63 -21.47 -15.07
N LEU A 177 10.87 -20.18 -15.32
CA LEU A 177 10.47 -19.55 -16.57
C LEU A 177 11.13 -20.24 -17.78
N LYS A 178 12.45 -20.46 -17.73
CA LYS A 178 13.19 -21.16 -18.79
C LYS A 178 12.67 -22.58 -19.03
N TRP A 179 12.39 -23.33 -17.96
CA TRP A 179 11.87 -24.68 -18.07
C TRP A 179 10.51 -24.69 -18.76
N HIS A 180 9.58 -23.80 -18.38
CA HIS A 180 8.27 -23.72 -19.02
C HIS A 180 8.35 -23.23 -20.46
N GLN A 181 9.23 -22.28 -20.77
CA GLN A 181 9.49 -21.85 -22.16
C GLN A 181 10.05 -22.99 -23.02
N ALA A 182 10.94 -23.83 -22.48
CA ALA A 182 11.53 -24.95 -23.22
C ALA A 182 10.55 -26.12 -23.40
N ASN A 183 9.74 -26.44 -22.39
CA ASN A 183 8.84 -27.60 -22.41
C ASN A 183 7.43 -27.26 -22.95
N LYS A 184 7.07 -25.98 -23.01
CA LYS A 184 5.80 -25.47 -23.55
C LYS A 184 6.05 -24.20 -24.37
N PRO A 185 6.81 -24.28 -25.48
CA PRO A 185 7.19 -23.10 -26.26
C PRO A 185 5.98 -22.29 -26.76
N ASP A 186 4.90 -22.97 -27.13
CA ASP A 186 3.67 -22.35 -27.63
C ASP A 186 2.79 -21.75 -26.51
N ALA A 187 3.15 -21.92 -25.24
CA ALA A 187 2.38 -21.34 -24.14
C ALA A 187 2.56 -19.82 -24.02
N GLY A 188 3.64 -19.24 -24.54
CA GLY A 188 3.85 -17.79 -24.47
C GLY A 188 4.16 -17.25 -23.08
N TYR A 189 4.82 -18.03 -22.21
CA TYR A 189 5.28 -17.54 -20.91
C TYR A 189 6.41 -16.52 -21.08
N MET A 190 6.20 -15.31 -20.58
CA MET A 190 7.17 -14.20 -20.66
C MET A 190 7.60 -13.67 -19.28
N LEU A 191 6.90 -14.09 -18.22
CA LEU A 191 7.02 -13.58 -16.87
C LEU A 191 6.87 -14.71 -15.84
N ALA A 192 7.63 -14.65 -14.75
CA ALA A 192 7.47 -15.50 -13.57
C ALA A 192 7.28 -14.64 -12.31
N ALA A 193 6.16 -14.85 -11.62
CA ALA A 193 5.75 -14.15 -10.40
C ALA A 193 5.87 -15.07 -9.18
N PRO A 194 6.46 -14.61 -8.07
CA PRO A 194 6.63 -15.39 -6.85
C PRO A 194 5.34 -15.47 -6.00
N MET A 195 5.38 -16.30 -4.96
CA MET A 195 4.42 -16.20 -3.85
C MET A 195 4.80 -15.01 -2.96
N LEU A 196 3.87 -14.07 -2.78
CA LEU A 196 4.04 -12.94 -1.88
C LEU A 196 3.52 -13.25 -0.47
N TYR A 197 4.34 -12.90 0.52
CA TYR A 197 4.06 -12.93 1.94
C TYR A 197 4.09 -11.52 2.51
N GLU A 198 3.53 -11.36 3.70
CA GLU A 198 3.56 -10.11 4.44
C GLU A 198 3.58 -10.41 5.95
N SER A 199 4.39 -9.63 6.67
CA SER A 199 4.48 -9.64 8.12
C SER A 199 3.21 -9.14 8.81
N LYS A 200 2.85 -9.75 9.95
CA LYS A 200 1.62 -9.49 10.71
C LYS A 200 1.93 -8.84 12.06
N MET A 201 0.91 -8.27 12.72
CA MET A 201 1.08 -7.64 14.05
C MET A 201 1.70 -8.57 15.10
N ASP A 202 1.44 -9.87 15.03
CA ASP A 202 1.99 -10.86 15.96
C ASP A 202 3.41 -11.35 15.56
N GLY A 203 4.00 -10.75 14.52
CA GLY A 203 5.27 -11.13 13.91
C GLY A 203 5.17 -12.37 13.01
N SER A 204 3.96 -12.90 12.75
CA SER A 204 3.80 -14.01 11.80
C SER A 204 3.93 -13.55 10.35
N LEU A 205 4.27 -14.48 9.46
CA LEU A 205 4.26 -14.28 8.02
C LEU A 205 3.06 -15.02 7.45
N ALA A 206 2.21 -14.36 6.67
CA ALA A 206 1.12 -15.01 5.94
C ALA A 206 1.07 -14.56 4.48
N ALA A 207 0.29 -15.27 3.66
CA ALA A 207 0.06 -14.86 2.28
C ALA A 207 -0.37 -13.40 2.22
N HIS A 208 0.21 -12.67 1.29
CA HIS A 208 -0.28 -11.34 0.94
C HIS A 208 -1.71 -11.51 0.40
N ALA A 209 -2.64 -10.69 0.87
CA ALA A 209 -4.01 -10.74 0.37
C ALA A 209 -4.00 -10.30 -1.09
N THR A 210 -4.28 -11.22 -2.00
CA THR A 210 -4.19 -11.01 -3.44
C THR A 210 -5.57 -10.92 -4.07
N GLN A 211 -5.64 -10.25 -5.21
CA GLN A 211 -6.87 -10.15 -5.98
C GLN A 211 -7.20 -11.48 -6.66
N SER A 212 -8.48 -11.70 -6.92
CA SER A 212 -9.03 -12.87 -7.59
C SER A 212 -10.28 -12.52 -8.36
N ASN A 213 -10.78 -13.43 -9.19
CA ASN A 213 -12.06 -13.27 -9.87
C ASN A 213 -12.09 -12.02 -10.77
N LEU A 214 -10.98 -11.79 -11.48
CA LEU A 214 -10.82 -10.73 -12.47
C LEU A 214 -11.79 -10.98 -13.64
N ARG A 215 -12.79 -10.12 -13.77
CA ARG A 215 -13.92 -10.32 -14.69
C ARG A 215 -14.55 -9.01 -15.14
N LEU A 216 -15.37 -9.10 -16.18
CA LEU A 216 -16.24 -8.02 -16.60
C LEU A 216 -17.62 -8.17 -15.96
N VAL A 217 -18.16 -7.06 -15.48
CA VAL A 217 -19.54 -6.94 -15.01
C VAL A 217 -20.22 -5.85 -15.83
N LYS A 218 -21.43 -6.13 -16.32
CA LYS A 218 -22.25 -5.12 -17.00
C LYS A 218 -22.97 -4.29 -15.96
N ASP A 219 -22.93 -2.98 -16.10
CA ASP A 219 -23.52 -2.04 -15.14
C ASP A 219 -24.07 -0.78 -15.81
N GLY A 220 -24.57 0.15 -15.00
CA GLY A 220 -25.08 1.45 -15.45
C GLY A 220 -24.02 2.54 -15.59
N SER A 221 -22.72 2.20 -15.55
CA SER A 221 -21.65 3.19 -15.72
C SER A 221 -21.65 3.77 -17.14
N LEU A 222 -20.95 4.88 -17.35
CA LEU A 222 -20.81 5.51 -18.68
C LEU A 222 -20.19 4.55 -19.71
N GLN A 223 -19.35 3.62 -19.26
CA GLN A 223 -18.71 2.61 -20.09
C GLN A 223 -19.61 1.39 -20.30
N GLY A 224 -20.65 1.22 -19.48
CA GLY A 224 -21.57 0.07 -19.48
C GLY A 224 -20.95 -1.24 -19.00
N ILE A 225 -19.66 -1.24 -18.68
CA ILE A 225 -18.89 -2.37 -18.15
C ILE A 225 -17.87 -1.88 -17.11
N THR A 226 -17.70 -2.65 -16.04
CA THR A 226 -16.63 -2.48 -15.05
C THR A 226 -15.73 -3.71 -15.03
N VAL A 227 -14.43 -3.48 -14.86
CA VAL A 227 -13.43 -4.52 -14.56
C VAL A 227 -13.44 -4.76 -13.06
N HIS A 228 -14.05 -5.88 -12.63
CA HIS A 228 -14.11 -6.26 -11.22
C HIS A 228 -12.96 -7.18 -10.84
N HIS A 229 -12.54 -7.07 -9.59
CA HIS A 229 -11.61 -7.98 -8.93
C HIS A 229 -11.95 -8.04 -7.43
N ASP A 230 -11.80 -9.22 -6.84
CA ASP A 230 -12.23 -9.48 -5.48
C ASP A 230 -11.04 -9.81 -4.58
N HIS A 231 -11.09 -9.33 -3.33
CA HIS A 231 -10.21 -9.87 -2.29
C HIS A 231 -10.63 -11.30 -1.94
N SER A 232 -9.72 -12.26 -2.12
CA SER A 232 -10.01 -13.65 -1.77
C SER A 232 -9.63 -13.95 -0.33
N LEU A 233 -10.62 -14.17 0.54
CA LEU A 233 -10.37 -14.69 1.88
C LEU A 233 -9.62 -16.03 1.84
N ARG A 234 -9.93 -16.90 0.87
CA ARG A 234 -9.22 -18.17 0.67
C ARG A 234 -7.73 -17.94 0.34
N ARG A 235 -7.40 -16.97 -0.53
CA ARG A 235 -5.99 -16.65 -0.82
C ARG A 235 -5.32 -15.96 0.37
N ALA A 236 -6.02 -15.10 1.11
CA ALA A 236 -5.49 -14.46 2.31
C ALA A 236 -5.19 -15.45 3.45
N LEU A 237 -5.99 -16.51 3.57
CA LEU A 237 -5.77 -17.59 4.56
C LEU A 237 -4.71 -18.61 4.12
N ASN A 238 -4.16 -18.47 2.91
CA ASN A 238 -3.19 -19.40 2.35
C ASN A 238 -1.86 -19.34 3.11
N ARG A 239 -1.15 -20.47 3.14
CA ARG A 239 0.16 -20.60 3.81
C ARG A 239 1.29 -20.97 2.83
N GLY A 240 1.09 -20.73 1.53
CA GLY A 240 2.02 -20.98 0.42
C GLY A 240 1.95 -22.39 -0.15
N HIS A 241 1.92 -23.41 0.72
CA HIS A 241 1.88 -24.82 0.30
C HIS A 241 0.55 -25.27 -0.30
N ASP A 242 -0.49 -24.44 -0.20
CA ASP A 242 -1.82 -24.74 -0.77
C ASP A 242 -1.89 -24.43 -2.27
N LEU A 243 -0.91 -23.70 -2.82
CA LEU A 243 -0.90 -23.31 -4.23
C LEU A 243 0.07 -24.16 -5.04
N LYS A 244 -0.34 -24.45 -6.26
CA LYS A 244 0.49 -25.13 -7.26
C LYS A 244 1.03 -24.10 -8.23
N GLU A 245 2.23 -24.38 -8.72
CA GLU A 245 2.79 -23.65 -9.86
C GLU A 245 1.88 -23.83 -11.08
N GLY A 246 1.68 -22.75 -11.84
CA GLY A 246 0.78 -22.74 -12.98
C GLY A 246 0.56 -21.33 -13.51
N ASP A 247 -0.52 -21.11 -14.22
CA ASP A 247 -0.84 -19.78 -14.72
C ASP A 247 -1.20 -18.83 -13.61
N GLN A 248 -0.57 -17.65 -13.64
CA GLN A 248 -1.09 -16.49 -12.98
C GLN A 248 -2.04 -15.77 -13.95
N THR A 249 -3.33 -15.83 -13.65
CA THR A 249 -4.36 -15.22 -14.48
C THR A 249 -4.84 -13.89 -13.87
N GLU A 250 -4.83 -13.73 -12.56
CA GLU A 250 -5.67 -12.70 -11.93
C GLU A 250 -4.97 -11.35 -11.73
N PHE A 251 -3.65 -11.33 -11.58
CA PHE A 251 -2.85 -10.12 -11.35
C PHE A 251 -1.36 -10.44 -11.52
N VAL A 252 -0.51 -9.44 -11.73
CA VAL A 252 0.94 -9.57 -11.55
C VAL A 252 1.35 -8.70 -10.37
N GLU A 253 1.84 -9.32 -9.30
CA GLU A 253 2.27 -8.59 -8.12
C GLU A 253 3.42 -7.63 -8.45
N ASP A 254 3.28 -6.36 -8.09
CA ASP A 254 4.23 -5.33 -8.47
C ASP A 254 5.47 -5.30 -7.55
N HIS A 255 5.42 -5.93 -6.37
CA HIS A 255 6.55 -5.96 -5.44
C HIS A 255 7.78 -6.69 -5.99
N GLY A 256 7.58 -7.68 -6.86
CA GLY A 256 8.69 -8.32 -7.53
C GLY A 256 8.32 -9.47 -8.45
N PHE A 257 8.94 -9.52 -9.63
CA PHE A 257 8.78 -10.59 -10.61
C PHE A 257 9.94 -10.61 -11.62
N LEU A 258 10.14 -11.76 -12.26
CA LEU A 258 11.09 -11.91 -13.37
C LEU A 258 10.36 -11.79 -14.70
N ILE A 259 10.90 -11.03 -15.65
CA ILE A 259 10.33 -10.86 -17.00
C ILE A 259 11.43 -10.89 -18.07
N GLU A 260 11.10 -11.32 -19.29
CA GLU A 260 11.94 -11.06 -20.46
C GLU A 260 12.13 -9.55 -20.67
N THR A 261 13.39 -9.12 -20.78
CA THR A 261 13.78 -7.70 -20.77
C THR A 261 13.10 -6.89 -21.87
N ASP A 262 12.96 -7.44 -23.07
CA ASP A 262 12.35 -6.76 -24.21
C ASP A 262 10.82 -6.55 -24.07
N LYS A 263 10.18 -7.22 -23.09
CA LYS A 263 8.74 -7.10 -22.82
C LYS A 263 8.41 -6.01 -21.81
N ILE A 264 9.40 -5.52 -21.04
CA ILE A 264 9.21 -4.55 -19.95
C ILE A 264 8.45 -3.31 -20.45
N SER A 265 8.89 -2.70 -21.56
CA SER A 265 8.28 -1.47 -22.08
C SER A 265 6.85 -1.66 -22.58
N THR A 266 6.44 -2.91 -22.88
CA THR A 266 5.06 -3.24 -23.25
C THR A 266 4.20 -3.47 -22.00
N VAL A 267 4.67 -4.29 -21.06
CA VAL A 267 3.90 -4.72 -19.89
C VAL A 267 3.82 -3.63 -18.81
N VAL A 268 4.92 -2.92 -18.56
CA VAL A 268 5.03 -1.93 -17.48
C VAL A 268 4.61 -0.57 -18.02
N ASP A 269 3.44 -0.08 -17.58
CA ASP A 269 2.93 1.26 -17.87
C ASP A 269 3.10 2.20 -16.67
N PRO A 270 4.06 3.15 -16.70
CA PRO A 270 4.29 4.06 -15.59
C PRO A 270 3.08 4.91 -15.19
N LYS A 271 2.13 5.14 -16.11
CA LYS A 271 0.89 5.90 -15.84
C LYS A 271 -0.20 5.06 -15.16
N ALA A 272 -0.03 3.74 -15.10
CA ALA A 272 -0.95 2.82 -14.42
C ALA A 272 -0.58 2.54 -12.95
N SER A 273 0.44 3.21 -12.40
CA SER A 273 1.01 2.92 -11.06
C SER A 273 0.22 3.50 -9.88
N PHE A 274 0.53 3.02 -8.68
CA PHE A 274 0.10 3.42 -7.33
C PHE A 274 -1.17 2.77 -6.77
N THR A 275 -1.96 2.09 -7.58
CA THR A 275 -3.25 1.54 -7.12
C THR A 275 -3.72 0.29 -7.88
N LEU A 276 -3.49 0.19 -9.18
CA LEU A 276 -4.09 -0.84 -10.05
C LEU A 276 -3.12 -1.34 -11.13
N GLU A 277 -1.81 -1.08 -10.98
CA GLU A 277 -0.77 -1.50 -11.93
C GLU A 277 -0.76 -3.02 -12.15
N TYR A 278 -1.02 -3.79 -11.11
CA TYR A 278 -1.05 -5.24 -11.15
C TYR A 278 -2.17 -5.79 -12.06
N LEU A 279 -3.27 -5.04 -12.22
CA LEU A 279 -4.34 -5.36 -13.18
C LEU A 279 -3.94 -4.97 -14.59
N ASP A 280 -3.39 -3.77 -14.76
CA ASP A 280 -2.95 -3.28 -16.05
C ASP A 280 -1.89 -4.21 -16.67
N MET A 281 -0.93 -4.66 -15.87
CA MET A 281 0.11 -5.60 -16.30
C MET A 281 -0.48 -6.93 -16.75
N ILE A 282 -1.39 -7.56 -15.96
CA ILE A 282 -1.94 -8.86 -16.34
C ILE A 282 -2.88 -8.76 -17.55
N MET A 283 -3.67 -7.69 -17.65
CA MET A 283 -4.54 -7.45 -18.81
C MET A 283 -3.71 -7.19 -20.06
N THR A 284 -2.61 -6.43 -19.96
CA THR A 284 -1.67 -6.20 -21.07
C THR A 284 -1.01 -7.51 -21.52
N ILE A 285 -0.58 -8.35 -20.58
CA ILE A 285 -0.02 -9.68 -20.88
C ILE A 285 -1.03 -10.53 -21.66
N ARG A 286 -2.30 -10.58 -21.21
CA ARG A 286 -3.36 -11.33 -21.90
C ARG A 286 -3.67 -10.75 -23.28
N ALA A 287 -3.75 -9.43 -23.42
CA ALA A 287 -4.00 -8.75 -24.69
C ALA A 287 -2.89 -8.98 -25.73
N LYS A 288 -1.67 -9.27 -25.27
CA LYS A 288 -0.54 -9.66 -26.14
C LYS A 288 -0.50 -11.17 -26.45
N GLY A 289 -1.43 -11.96 -25.91
CA GLY A 289 -1.40 -13.43 -26.01
C GLY A 289 -0.27 -14.07 -25.20
N TRP A 290 0.27 -13.36 -24.21
CA TRP A 290 1.33 -13.85 -23.33
C TRP A 290 0.74 -14.42 -22.03
N ARG A 291 1.58 -15.14 -21.28
CA ARG A 291 1.22 -15.70 -19.97
C ARG A 291 2.24 -15.34 -18.89
N ALA A 292 1.72 -15.18 -17.68
CA ALA A 292 2.51 -15.09 -16.46
C ALA A 292 2.49 -16.45 -15.74
N LEU A 293 3.67 -16.93 -15.36
CA LEU A 293 3.85 -18.14 -14.56
C LEU A 293 3.81 -17.75 -13.07
N PHE A 294 2.95 -18.39 -12.29
CA PHE A 294 2.98 -18.33 -10.83
C PHE A 294 3.94 -19.39 -10.28
N VAL A 295 4.93 -18.98 -9.51
CA VAL A 295 6.03 -19.83 -8.98
C VAL A 295 6.02 -19.80 -7.45
N PRO A 296 5.18 -20.63 -6.79
CA PRO A 296 5.03 -20.58 -5.33
C PRO A 296 6.26 -21.06 -4.55
N SER A 297 7.22 -21.72 -5.20
CA SER A 297 8.50 -22.09 -4.61
C SER A 297 9.45 -20.89 -4.46
N ALA A 298 9.30 -19.84 -5.27
CA ALA A 298 9.98 -18.57 -5.08
C ALA A 298 9.14 -17.69 -4.15
N ARG A 299 9.67 -17.31 -2.98
CA ARG A 299 8.93 -16.59 -1.96
C ARG A 299 9.50 -15.20 -1.72
N LEU A 300 8.61 -14.19 -1.77
CA LEU A 300 8.93 -12.79 -1.53
C LEU A 300 8.13 -12.29 -0.33
N GLU A 301 8.72 -11.45 0.52
CA GLU A 301 8.05 -10.77 1.63
C GLU A 301 7.89 -9.29 1.28
N PHE A 302 6.64 -8.81 1.26
CA PHE A 302 6.35 -7.39 1.31
C PHE A 302 6.61 -6.87 2.74
N ARG A 303 7.53 -5.92 2.84
CA ARG A 303 7.99 -5.37 4.11
C ARG A 303 8.45 -3.93 4.00
N ILE A 304 7.95 -3.10 4.91
CA ILE A 304 8.43 -1.73 5.15
C ILE A 304 8.96 -1.70 6.58
N THR A 305 10.22 -2.09 6.74
CA THR A 305 10.94 -2.16 8.02
C THR A 305 11.64 -0.87 8.39
N GLU A 306 12.08 -0.11 7.40
CA GLU A 306 12.89 1.10 7.59
C GLU A 306 12.14 2.30 6.99
N PHE A 307 11.36 2.96 7.85
CA PHE A 307 10.61 4.16 7.48
C PHE A 307 11.04 5.31 8.42
N SER A 308 11.61 6.36 7.85
CA SER A 308 12.08 7.54 8.58
C SER A 308 11.29 8.79 8.18
N TRP A 309 11.56 9.90 8.87
CA TRP A 309 10.95 11.19 8.54
C TRP A 309 11.18 11.59 7.08
N ARG A 310 12.26 11.13 6.44
CA ARG A 310 12.60 11.41 5.04
C ARG A 310 11.56 10.85 4.07
N ASP A 311 10.87 9.79 4.49
CA ASP A 311 9.91 9.08 3.66
C ASP A 311 8.55 9.75 3.68
N ILE A 312 8.20 10.48 4.74
CA ILE A 312 6.87 11.11 4.86
C ILE A 312 6.54 11.98 3.64
N PRO A 313 7.36 12.97 3.23
CA PRO A 313 7.00 13.84 2.11
C PRO A 313 6.86 13.07 0.80
N TYR A 314 7.74 12.09 0.57
CA TYR A 314 7.69 11.25 -0.62
C TYR A 314 6.42 10.39 -0.64
N PHE A 315 6.16 9.68 0.45
CA PHE A 315 5.04 8.76 0.62
C PHE A 315 3.68 9.47 0.54
N MET A 316 3.56 10.67 1.11
CA MET A 316 2.32 11.47 1.08
C MET A 316 1.90 11.88 -0.33
N TYR A 317 2.86 12.24 -1.20
CA TYR A 317 2.54 12.53 -2.60
C TYR A 317 2.13 11.26 -3.36
N LYS A 318 2.92 10.18 -3.21
CA LYS A 318 2.75 8.94 -3.97
C LYS A 318 1.42 8.24 -3.64
N ARG A 319 1.00 8.30 -2.38
CA ARG A 319 -0.27 7.77 -1.89
C ARG A 319 -1.36 8.85 -1.75
N SER A 320 -1.25 9.96 -2.49
CA SER A 320 -2.30 10.98 -2.53
C SER A 320 -3.50 10.50 -3.34
N GLU A 321 -4.70 10.93 -2.95
CA GLU A 321 -5.94 10.59 -3.65
C GLU A 321 -5.90 11.10 -5.10
N ALA A 322 -5.34 12.30 -5.33
CA ALA A 322 -5.20 12.86 -6.67
C ALA A 322 -4.40 11.96 -7.62
N THR A 323 -3.29 11.38 -7.15
CA THR A 323 -2.49 10.42 -7.93
C THR A 323 -3.29 9.15 -8.22
N ALA A 324 -3.94 8.59 -7.20
CA ALA A 324 -4.69 7.33 -7.34
C ALA A 324 -5.91 7.46 -8.28
N HIS A 325 -6.69 8.53 -8.14
CA HIS A 325 -7.81 8.80 -9.05
C HIS A 325 -7.33 9.11 -10.47
N GLY A 326 -6.21 9.83 -10.62
CA GLY A 326 -5.60 10.05 -11.93
C GLY A 326 -5.20 8.75 -12.62
N THR A 327 -4.65 7.78 -11.88
CA THR A 327 -4.39 6.43 -12.39
C THR A 327 -5.67 5.71 -12.79
N ARG A 328 -6.73 5.80 -11.98
CA ARG A 328 -8.02 5.18 -12.30
C ARG A 328 -8.62 5.78 -13.58
N ASP A 329 -8.67 7.10 -13.70
CA ASP A 329 -9.15 7.79 -14.91
C ASP A 329 -8.32 7.40 -16.14
N TYR A 330 -7.00 7.26 -15.98
CA TYR A 330 -6.12 6.77 -17.04
C TYR A 330 -6.47 5.35 -17.50
N LEU A 331 -6.73 4.44 -16.55
CA LEU A 331 -7.13 3.06 -16.86
C LEU A 331 -8.51 3.00 -17.51
N ILE A 332 -9.46 3.82 -17.06
CA ILE A 332 -10.79 3.95 -17.68
C ILE A 332 -10.64 4.37 -19.14
N ALA A 333 -9.80 5.37 -19.42
CA ALA A 333 -9.53 5.82 -20.78
C ALA A 333 -8.81 4.74 -21.62
N LYS A 334 -7.84 4.03 -21.03
CA LYS A 334 -7.02 3.01 -21.73
C LYS A 334 -7.87 1.80 -22.11
N TRP A 335 -8.59 1.24 -21.16
CA TRP A 335 -9.32 -0.02 -21.29
C TRP A 335 -10.77 0.16 -21.72
N ARG A 336 -11.30 1.40 -21.69
CA ARG A 336 -12.69 1.72 -22.03
C ARG A 336 -13.71 0.94 -21.18
N ALA A 337 -13.34 0.72 -19.92
CA ALA A 337 -14.18 0.10 -18.91
C ALA A 337 -13.98 0.85 -17.60
N ASN A 338 -15.00 0.84 -16.76
CA ASN A 338 -14.90 1.44 -15.44
C ASN A 338 -14.07 0.53 -14.50
N PHE A 339 -13.53 1.10 -13.43
CA PHE A 339 -12.73 0.40 -12.42
C PHE A 339 -13.24 0.76 -11.02
N PRO A 340 -13.38 -0.20 -10.10
CA PRO A 340 -13.94 0.06 -8.78
C PRO A 340 -13.04 1.00 -7.96
N ASN A 341 -13.67 1.80 -7.11
CA ASN A 341 -12.97 2.59 -6.12
C ASN A 341 -12.62 1.71 -4.91
N THR A 342 -11.40 1.19 -4.86
CA THR A 342 -10.98 0.30 -3.76
C THR A 342 -10.57 1.06 -2.50
N GLY A 343 -10.38 2.38 -2.54
CA GLY A 343 -9.81 3.14 -1.42
C GLY A 343 -8.42 2.69 -0.96
N PHE A 344 -7.77 1.81 -1.72
CA PHE A 344 -6.55 1.11 -1.32
C PHE A 344 -5.40 2.07 -0.99
N TRP A 345 -5.33 3.22 -1.66
CA TRP A 345 -4.30 4.23 -1.40
C TRP A 345 -4.44 4.89 -0.02
N THR A 346 -5.65 5.31 0.38
CA THR A 346 -5.87 5.94 1.69
C THR A 346 -5.65 4.92 2.80
N TYR A 347 -6.07 3.69 2.55
CA TYR A 347 -5.79 2.55 3.40
C TYR A 347 -4.29 2.35 3.66
N ILE A 348 -3.48 2.19 2.60
CA ILE A 348 -2.03 1.99 2.74
C ILE A 348 -1.37 3.21 3.41
N LYS A 349 -1.81 4.43 3.06
CA LYS A 349 -1.33 5.69 3.65
C LYS A 349 -1.38 5.67 5.17
N TYR A 350 -2.53 5.33 5.75
CA TYR A 350 -2.71 5.35 7.20
C TYR A 350 -2.01 4.17 7.89
N THR A 351 -2.05 2.95 7.32
CA THR A 351 -1.44 1.77 7.97
C THR A 351 0.07 1.88 8.19
N ILE A 352 0.77 2.66 7.37
CA ILE A 352 2.22 2.89 7.49
C ILE A 352 2.49 4.11 8.37
N VAL A 353 1.88 5.24 8.07
CA VAL A 353 2.24 6.53 8.71
C VAL A 353 1.75 6.60 10.15
N GLU A 354 0.65 5.93 10.51
CA GLU A 354 0.11 5.95 11.87
C GLU A 354 1.08 5.38 12.93
N GLN A 355 2.07 4.60 12.52
CA GLN A 355 3.04 3.99 13.41
C GLN A 355 4.18 4.94 13.84
N HIS A 356 4.26 6.13 13.22
CA HIS A 356 5.43 7.01 13.29
C HIS A 356 5.16 8.31 14.05
N VAL A 357 6.09 8.63 14.95
CA VAL A 357 6.10 9.86 15.76
C VAL A 357 7.52 10.42 15.77
N TYR A 358 7.65 11.72 15.52
CA TYR A 358 8.93 12.44 15.57
C TYR A 358 8.79 13.67 16.47
N GLY A 359 9.70 13.84 17.42
CA GLY A 359 9.60 14.90 18.42
C GLY A 359 8.59 14.62 19.54
N GLY A 360 8.10 15.69 20.16
CA GLY A 360 7.20 15.63 21.33
C GLY A 360 7.91 15.38 22.66
N ARG A 361 7.33 15.89 23.75
CA ARG A 361 7.80 15.67 25.13
C ARG A 361 7.17 14.39 25.70
N TYR A 362 5.89 14.20 25.46
CA TYR A 362 5.06 13.14 26.03
C TYR A 362 4.65 12.08 25.00
N ALA A 363 4.79 12.37 23.71
CA ALA A 363 4.35 11.48 22.65
C ALA A 363 5.02 10.10 22.73
N THR A 364 4.17 9.07 22.70
CA THR A 364 4.55 7.66 22.59
C THR A 364 4.20 7.17 21.18
N GLY A 365 5.14 6.54 20.49
CA GLY A 365 4.94 5.89 19.19
C GLY A 365 5.07 4.38 19.32
N SER A 366 4.51 3.62 18.38
CA SER A 366 4.62 2.15 18.38
C SER A 366 5.97 1.63 17.89
N THR A 367 6.65 2.34 16.97
CA THR A 367 7.84 1.79 16.28
C THR A 367 8.96 2.79 15.95
N SER A 368 8.81 4.09 16.20
CA SER A 368 9.91 5.08 16.02
C SER A 368 9.82 6.21 17.03
N THR A 369 10.91 6.47 17.76
CA THR A 369 11.01 7.49 18.82
C THR A 369 12.29 8.30 18.68
N ASP A 370 12.65 8.75 17.47
CA ASP A 370 13.70 9.76 17.36
C ASP A 370 13.12 11.12 17.78
N ARG A 371 13.04 11.29 19.11
CA ARG A 371 12.49 12.48 19.78
C ARG A 371 13.29 13.73 19.51
N ASP A 372 14.56 13.58 19.12
CA ASP A 372 15.46 14.71 18.91
C ASP A 372 15.69 15.02 17.43
N VAL A 373 15.20 14.17 16.50
CA VAL A 373 15.41 14.35 15.06
C VAL A 373 14.97 15.73 14.56
N LEU A 374 13.86 16.25 15.08
CA LEU A 374 13.32 17.54 14.66
C LEU A 374 14.17 18.72 15.14
N LYS A 375 14.96 18.55 16.21
CA LYS A 375 15.83 19.62 16.76
C LYS A 375 17.04 19.89 15.88
N SER A 376 17.59 18.85 15.24
CA SER A 376 18.74 18.94 14.34
C SER A 376 18.35 19.02 12.86
N MET A 377 17.08 18.80 12.54
CA MET A 377 16.55 18.85 11.18
C MET A 377 16.58 20.27 10.60
N ARG A 378 16.99 20.38 9.34
CA ARG A 378 16.96 21.66 8.61
C ARG A 378 15.52 22.14 8.47
N TRP A 379 15.34 23.46 8.55
CA TRP A 379 14.01 24.07 8.47
C TRP A 379 13.19 23.62 7.24
N LYS A 380 13.81 23.48 6.06
CA LYS A 380 13.08 23.06 4.85
C LYS A 380 12.51 21.65 4.95
N ASP A 381 13.21 20.76 5.64
CA ASP A 381 12.81 19.37 5.83
C ASP A 381 11.67 19.31 6.87
N GLN A 382 11.72 20.16 7.91
CA GLN A 382 10.59 20.37 8.83
C GLN A 382 9.36 20.94 8.09
N ALA A 383 9.55 21.90 7.19
CA ALA A 383 8.47 22.44 6.38
C ALA A 383 7.84 21.35 5.50
N ALA A 384 8.64 20.50 4.85
CA ALA A 384 8.15 19.38 4.05
C ALA A 384 7.27 18.42 4.86
N LEU A 385 7.57 18.18 6.14
CA LEU A 385 6.73 17.40 7.05
C LEU A 385 5.39 18.10 7.35
N VAL A 386 5.39 19.41 7.57
CA VAL A 386 4.15 20.18 7.81
C VAL A 386 3.25 20.14 6.58
N PHE A 387 3.78 20.41 5.38
CA PHE A 387 2.99 20.28 4.15
C PHE A 387 2.55 18.82 3.91
N GLY A 388 3.41 17.85 4.23
CA GLY A 388 3.07 16.43 4.20
C GLY A 388 1.89 16.07 5.11
N PHE A 389 1.78 16.67 6.30
CA PHE A 389 0.63 16.51 7.18
C PHE A 389 -0.68 17.00 6.54
N PHE A 390 -0.69 18.18 5.92
CA PHE A 390 -1.89 18.66 5.22
C PHE A 390 -2.23 17.80 4.00
N GLN A 391 -1.21 17.29 3.29
CA GLN A 391 -1.39 16.31 2.22
C GLN A 391 -1.97 14.98 2.73
N MET A 392 -1.56 14.55 3.91
CA MET A 392 -2.08 13.36 4.59
C MET A 392 -3.56 13.51 4.88
N ALA A 393 -3.95 14.66 5.46
CA ALA A 393 -5.32 14.92 5.87
C ALA A 393 -6.31 15.03 4.70
N GLY A 394 -5.84 15.45 3.52
CA GLY A 394 -6.64 15.43 2.29
C GLY A 394 -6.50 16.69 1.41
N TYR A 395 -5.72 17.68 1.84
CA TYR A 395 -5.46 18.88 1.02
C TYR A 395 -4.44 18.58 -0.08
N ASN A 396 -4.72 18.97 -1.32
CA ASN A 396 -3.90 18.62 -2.49
C ASN A 396 -3.49 19.83 -3.34
N ARG A 397 -3.84 21.05 -2.90
CA ARG A 397 -3.49 22.32 -3.53
C ARG A 397 -3.05 23.35 -2.50
N TYR A 398 -2.04 24.13 -2.85
CA TYR A 398 -1.44 25.15 -2.00
C TYR A 398 -1.36 26.49 -2.73
N SER A 399 -1.84 27.55 -2.09
CA SER A 399 -1.61 28.93 -2.52
C SER A 399 -0.41 29.49 -1.78
N LEU A 400 0.69 29.67 -2.50
CA LEU A 400 1.95 30.17 -1.96
C LEU A 400 2.01 31.68 -2.19
N LYS A 401 1.88 32.50 -1.14
CA LYS A 401 1.96 33.97 -1.28
C LYS A 401 3.41 34.43 -1.53
N GLY A 402 3.57 35.29 -2.53
CA GLY A 402 4.83 35.89 -3.03
C GLY A 402 4.58 36.63 -4.36
N GLU A 403 5.39 37.65 -4.67
CA GLU A 403 5.11 38.71 -5.69
C GLU A 403 4.57 38.23 -7.07
N ALA A 404 4.91 37.03 -7.53
CA ALA A 404 4.45 36.50 -8.83
C ALA A 404 3.21 35.58 -8.76
N ALA A 405 2.89 35.01 -7.60
CA ALA A 405 1.78 34.06 -7.43
C ALA A 405 0.44 34.76 -7.15
N GLU A 406 0.47 35.92 -6.48
CA GLU A 406 -0.74 36.73 -6.21
C GLU A 406 -1.35 37.30 -7.50
N LEU A 407 -0.55 37.61 -8.52
CA LEU A 407 -1.02 38.11 -9.82
C LEU A 407 -1.72 37.06 -10.68
N THR A 408 -1.52 35.77 -10.40
CA THR A 408 -2.04 34.67 -11.24
C THR A 408 -3.09 33.78 -10.56
N GLY A 409 -3.31 33.94 -9.24
CA GLY A 409 -4.20 33.07 -8.47
C GLY A 409 -3.82 31.58 -8.52
N ARG A 410 -2.58 31.27 -8.92
CA ARG A 410 -2.18 29.91 -9.27
C ARG A 410 -1.91 29.07 -8.03
N ARG A 411 -2.76 28.07 -7.81
CA ARG A 411 -2.52 27.00 -6.84
C ARG A 411 -1.54 25.98 -7.41
N VAL A 412 -0.69 25.43 -6.55
CA VAL A 412 0.30 24.39 -6.91
C VAL A 412 0.03 23.10 -6.15
N ASP A 413 0.49 21.96 -6.67
CA ASP A 413 0.38 20.69 -5.94
C ASP A 413 1.54 20.50 -4.94
N PHE A 414 1.49 19.43 -4.16
CA PHE A 414 2.50 19.15 -3.15
C PHE A 414 3.90 18.88 -3.74
N VAL A 415 4.01 18.31 -4.95
CA VAL A 415 5.32 18.09 -5.59
C VAL A 415 5.98 19.41 -5.94
N ASP A 416 5.21 20.36 -6.47
CA ASP A 416 5.71 21.69 -6.76
C ASP A 416 6.19 22.39 -5.47
N VAL A 417 5.51 22.18 -4.34
CA VAL A 417 5.97 22.66 -3.02
C VAL A 417 7.33 22.04 -2.67
N LEU A 418 7.46 20.72 -2.74
CA LEU A 418 8.71 20.02 -2.42
C LEU A 418 9.87 20.50 -3.30
N GLN A 419 9.63 20.64 -4.62
CA GLN A 419 10.63 21.16 -5.55
C GLN A 419 11.00 22.62 -5.27
N LYS A 420 10.06 23.46 -4.84
CA LYS A 420 10.33 24.84 -4.43
C LYS A 420 11.15 24.90 -3.14
N LEU A 421 10.82 24.08 -2.13
CA LEU A 421 11.58 23.98 -0.88
C LEU A 421 13.03 23.55 -1.14
N ASP A 422 13.25 22.55 -1.99
CA ASP A 422 14.60 22.11 -2.39
C ASP A 422 15.38 23.20 -3.15
N ARG A 423 14.69 24.09 -3.86
CA ARG A 423 15.28 25.29 -4.50
C ARG A 423 15.44 26.48 -3.56
N GLY A 424 15.19 26.31 -2.26
CA GLY A 424 15.39 27.33 -1.23
C GLY A 424 14.23 28.31 -1.03
N TRP A 425 13.08 28.09 -1.67
CA TRP A 425 11.87 28.86 -1.37
C TRP A 425 11.42 28.64 0.08
N ALA A 426 10.85 29.67 0.69
CA ALA A 426 10.22 29.58 2.00
C ALA A 426 8.92 30.40 2.04
N PRO A 427 7.90 29.97 2.78
CA PRO A 427 6.74 30.81 3.09
C PRO A 427 7.21 32.10 3.76
N SER A 428 6.62 33.23 3.35
CA SER A 428 6.77 34.48 4.09
C SER A 428 6.02 34.40 5.43
N ARG A 429 5.92 35.51 6.18
CA ARG A 429 5.08 35.57 7.38
C ARG A 429 3.58 35.41 7.10
N THR A 430 3.15 35.47 5.84
CA THR A 430 1.74 35.31 5.49
C THR A 430 1.33 33.84 5.46
N ALA A 431 0.09 33.56 5.86
CA ALA A 431 -0.47 32.21 5.85
C ALA A 431 -0.46 31.58 4.46
N VAL A 432 -0.08 30.30 4.42
CA VAL A 432 -0.25 29.40 3.28
C VAL A 432 -1.67 28.87 3.34
N ARG A 433 -2.40 28.97 2.23
CA ARG A 433 -3.74 28.39 2.10
C ARG A 433 -3.64 26.99 1.52
N ALA A 434 -4.08 25.99 2.26
CA ALA A 434 -4.22 24.62 1.80
C ALA A 434 -5.68 24.39 1.40
N SER A 435 -5.90 23.72 0.28
CA SER A 435 -7.24 23.46 -0.25
C SER A 435 -7.33 22.08 -0.89
N ARG A 436 -8.54 21.50 -0.89
CA ARG A 436 -8.88 20.33 -1.69
C ARG A 436 -9.44 20.80 -3.02
N ASP A 437 -8.97 20.19 -4.09
CA ASP A 437 -9.42 20.39 -5.46
C ASP A 437 -9.61 19.02 -6.11
N LEU A 438 -10.86 18.72 -6.47
CA LEU A 438 -11.25 17.45 -7.07
C LEU A 438 -11.15 17.48 -8.61
N SER A 439 -10.80 18.63 -9.20
CA SER A 439 -10.71 18.74 -10.66
C SER A 439 -9.56 17.91 -11.21
N ARG A 440 -9.87 17.11 -12.25
CA ARG A 440 -8.92 16.24 -12.93
C ARG A 440 -8.96 16.53 -14.43
N PRO A 441 -7.80 16.68 -15.09
CA PRO A 441 -7.76 16.91 -16.53
C PRO A 441 -8.22 15.67 -17.28
N GLU A 442 -8.87 15.87 -18.42
CA GLU A 442 -9.23 14.79 -19.33
C GLU A 442 -8.00 14.01 -19.81
N ILE A 443 -8.10 12.67 -19.81
CA ILE A 443 -7.06 11.80 -20.35
C ILE A 443 -7.16 11.75 -21.87
N ARG A 444 -6.30 12.53 -22.54
CA ARG A 444 -6.28 12.62 -24.01
C ARG A 444 -5.44 11.57 -24.73
N ALA A 445 -4.55 10.89 -23.99
CA ALA A 445 -3.63 9.92 -24.58
C ALA A 445 -3.27 8.83 -23.58
N THR A 446 -3.45 7.58 -24.02
CA THR A 446 -3.07 6.37 -23.28
C THR A 446 -2.12 5.53 -24.10
N ARG A 447 -1.44 4.59 -23.44
CA ARG A 447 -0.86 3.46 -24.15
C ARG A 447 -1.98 2.59 -24.76
N PRO A 448 -1.69 1.85 -25.85
CA PRO A 448 -2.67 0.95 -26.43
C PRO A 448 -3.07 -0.16 -25.45
N ALA A 449 -4.34 -0.56 -25.48
CA ALA A 449 -4.85 -1.73 -24.76
C ALA A 449 -4.50 -3.07 -25.44
N TYR A 450 -4.02 -3.01 -26.69
CA TYR A 450 -3.66 -4.17 -27.54
C TYR A 450 -4.81 -5.15 -27.83
N VAL A 451 -6.06 -4.75 -27.61
CA VAL A 451 -7.25 -5.57 -27.83
C VAL A 451 -8.38 -4.69 -28.38
N GLY A 452 -9.27 -5.27 -29.19
CA GLY A 452 -10.45 -4.58 -29.71
C GLY A 452 -11.55 -4.48 -28.64
N HIS A 453 -11.80 -5.58 -27.96
CA HIS A 453 -12.82 -5.70 -26.91
C HIS A 453 -12.29 -6.48 -25.69
N LEU A 454 -12.64 -6.04 -24.48
CA LEU A 454 -12.14 -6.64 -23.24
C LEU A 454 -12.61 -8.09 -23.02
N ASP A 455 -13.72 -8.50 -23.61
CA ASP A 455 -14.25 -9.87 -23.52
C ASP A 455 -13.38 -10.89 -24.28
N GLU A 456 -12.45 -10.43 -25.12
CA GLU A 456 -11.41 -11.27 -25.71
C GLU A 456 -10.40 -11.77 -24.65
N ILE A 457 -10.24 -11.05 -23.54
CA ILE A 457 -9.23 -11.33 -22.52
C ILE A 457 -9.79 -11.56 -21.12
N LEU A 458 -11.01 -11.12 -20.83
CA LEU A 458 -11.67 -11.24 -19.52
C LEU A 458 -13.06 -11.89 -19.64
N PRO A 459 -13.40 -12.87 -18.78
CA PRO A 459 -14.73 -13.45 -18.79
C PRO A 459 -15.76 -12.48 -18.21
N TYR A 460 -17.02 -12.61 -18.64
CA TYR A 460 -18.14 -12.00 -17.92
C TYR A 460 -18.48 -12.80 -16.66
N GLY A 461 -18.80 -12.10 -15.58
CA GLY A 461 -19.31 -12.72 -14.35
C GLY A 461 -20.44 -11.92 -13.72
N SER A 462 -20.99 -12.45 -12.63
CA SER A 462 -21.97 -11.73 -11.81
C SER A 462 -21.29 -10.72 -10.90
N ASP A 463 -22.04 -9.68 -10.54
CA ASP A 463 -21.74 -8.82 -9.41
C ASP A 463 -21.64 -9.66 -8.11
N SER A 464 -20.64 -9.42 -7.27
CA SER A 464 -20.44 -10.14 -6.01
C SER A 464 -20.54 -9.20 -4.81
N ARG A 465 -21.24 -9.62 -3.75
CA ARG A 465 -21.40 -8.79 -2.54
C ARG A 465 -20.15 -8.68 -1.63
N VAL A 466 -19.01 -9.22 -2.07
CA VAL A 466 -17.74 -9.24 -1.27
C VAL A 466 -16.74 -8.23 -1.83
N GLU A 467 -17.24 -7.27 -2.61
CA GLU A 467 -16.41 -6.31 -3.33
C GLU A 467 -15.88 -5.22 -2.40
N ALA A 468 -14.60 -4.89 -2.60
CA ALA A 468 -13.97 -3.75 -1.97
C ALA A 468 -14.26 -2.51 -2.80
N GLU A 469 -15.49 -2.02 -2.73
CA GLU A 469 -15.89 -0.75 -3.33
C GLU A 469 -16.23 0.25 -2.22
N ILE A 470 -15.51 1.37 -2.20
CA ILE A 470 -15.85 2.54 -1.41
C ILE A 470 -16.77 3.41 -2.27
N GLU A 471 -17.99 3.62 -1.78
CA GLU A 471 -19.05 4.35 -2.47
C GLU A 471 -18.59 5.75 -2.92
N HIS A 472 -17.87 6.47 -2.06
CA HIS A 472 -17.42 7.81 -2.35
C HIS A 472 -15.98 7.84 -2.82
N GLU A 473 -15.78 8.49 -3.97
CA GLU A 473 -14.47 8.65 -4.59
C GLU A 473 -13.45 9.27 -3.62
N TYR A 474 -13.82 10.38 -2.99
CA TYR A 474 -13.00 11.09 -2.02
C TYR A 474 -13.56 10.92 -0.62
N LEU A 475 -12.70 10.55 0.32
CA LEU A 475 -13.12 10.39 1.70
C LEU A 475 -13.28 11.76 2.37
N PRO A 476 -14.37 11.98 3.13
CA PRO A 476 -14.53 13.17 3.94
C PRO A 476 -13.54 13.15 5.12
N PHE A 477 -13.21 14.34 5.62
CA PHE A 477 -12.28 14.48 6.75
C PHE A 477 -12.57 15.73 7.55
N SER A 478 -11.92 15.85 8.71
CA SER A 478 -11.93 17.05 9.54
C SER A 478 -10.54 17.31 10.11
N LEU A 479 -10.22 18.58 10.31
CA LEU A 479 -9.07 19.03 11.08
C LEU A 479 -9.55 19.91 12.23
N ALA A 480 -8.77 19.91 13.30
CA ALA A 480 -8.83 20.94 14.32
C ALA A 480 -7.50 21.68 14.42
N LYS A 481 -7.58 22.96 14.77
CA LYS A 481 -6.45 23.80 15.13
C LYS A 481 -6.65 24.25 16.57
N LEU A 482 -5.65 23.99 17.40
CA LEU A 482 -5.58 24.45 18.77
C LEU A 482 -4.37 25.38 18.92
N THR A 483 -4.59 26.61 19.35
CA THR A 483 -3.55 27.61 19.61
C THR A 483 -3.32 27.76 21.10
N LEU A 484 -2.07 27.59 21.52
CA LEU A 484 -1.60 27.78 22.89
C LEU A 484 -0.57 28.92 22.89
N ASP A 485 -0.67 29.84 23.86
CA ASP A 485 0.27 30.94 24.10
C ASP A 485 1.70 30.46 24.39
N SER A 486 1.89 29.23 24.85
CA SER A 486 3.20 28.59 24.99
C SER A 486 3.13 27.08 24.85
N CYS A 487 4.16 26.48 24.26
CA CYS A 487 4.37 25.02 24.24
C CYS A 487 4.46 24.40 25.64
N GLU A 488 4.74 25.19 26.69
CA GLU A 488 4.79 24.67 28.06
C GLU A 488 3.43 24.27 28.61
N ARG A 489 2.35 24.83 28.06
CA ARG A 489 0.96 24.47 28.39
C ARG A 489 0.49 23.20 27.68
N MET A 490 1.33 22.60 26.85
CA MET A 490 1.03 21.33 26.20
C MET A 490 0.99 20.22 27.26
N THR A 491 -0.22 19.75 27.58
CA THR A 491 -0.42 18.56 28.42
C THR A 491 -0.13 17.29 27.63
N PRO A 492 0.12 16.14 28.29
CA PRO A 492 0.23 14.86 27.62
C PRO A 492 -0.99 14.51 26.76
N GLU A 493 -2.19 14.85 27.23
CA GLU A 493 -3.46 14.60 26.52
C GLU A 493 -3.53 15.41 25.22
N VAL A 494 -3.16 16.70 25.26
CA VAL A 494 -3.13 17.54 24.05
C VAL A 494 -2.04 17.08 23.08
N GLU A 495 -0.82 16.84 23.57
CA GLU A 495 0.27 16.39 22.70
C GLU A 495 -0.07 15.05 22.00
N ASN A 496 -0.88 14.21 22.66
CA ASN A 496 -1.31 12.93 22.12
C ASN A 496 -2.34 13.03 20.99
N VAL A 497 -3.08 14.13 20.87
CA VAL A 497 -4.03 14.33 19.76
C VAL A 497 -3.41 15.14 18.62
N CYS A 498 -2.34 15.88 18.86
CA CYS A 498 -1.68 16.67 17.82
C CYS A 498 -1.01 15.78 16.76
N GLY A 499 -1.39 15.98 15.51
CA GLY A 499 -0.69 15.44 14.34
C GLY A 499 0.56 16.25 13.99
N VAL A 500 0.50 17.57 14.10
CA VAL A 500 1.71 18.42 14.11
C VAL A 500 1.62 19.49 15.17
N VAL A 501 2.76 19.84 15.77
CA VAL A 501 2.90 21.00 16.66
C VAL A 501 3.95 21.93 16.09
N VAL A 502 3.54 23.16 15.79
CA VAL A 502 4.41 24.22 15.28
C VAL A 502 4.61 25.25 16.37
N ARG A 503 5.86 25.57 16.68
CA ARG A 503 6.23 26.72 17.50
C ARG A 503 6.63 27.88 16.59
N ASP A 504 6.08 29.06 16.84
CA ASP A 504 6.42 30.27 16.10
C ASP A 504 7.64 31.01 16.71
N ALA A 505 7.90 32.22 16.24
CA ALA A 505 8.99 33.05 16.76
C ALA A 505 8.69 33.70 18.12
N THR A 506 7.41 33.81 18.49
CA THR A 506 6.96 34.42 19.75
C THR A 506 6.94 33.41 20.90
N GLY A 507 6.97 32.12 20.59
CA GLY A 507 6.86 31.02 21.54
C GLY A 507 5.47 30.38 21.57
N GLU A 508 4.50 30.97 20.87
CA GLU A 508 3.16 30.43 20.66
C GLU A 508 3.25 29.09 19.92
N CYS A 509 2.40 28.15 20.31
CA CYS A 509 2.36 26.82 19.74
C CYS A 509 0.99 26.51 19.15
N THR A 510 0.97 26.16 17.86
CA THR A 510 -0.21 25.69 17.15
C THR A 510 -0.15 24.18 17.00
N CYS A 511 -1.13 23.50 17.58
CA CYS A 511 -1.41 22.09 17.39
C CYS A 511 -2.44 21.90 16.27
N TRP A 512 -2.13 21.06 15.29
CA TRP A 512 -3.10 20.62 14.29
C TRP A 512 -3.43 19.15 14.51
N VAL A 513 -4.72 18.84 14.50
CA VAL A 513 -5.28 17.50 14.71
C VAL A 513 -5.90 17.01 13.41
N ASN A 514 -5.55 15.79 12.98
CA ASN A 514 -6.18 15.11 11.84
C ASN A 514 -7.25 14.14 12.35
N MET A 515 -8.49 14.33 11.89
CA MET A 515 -9.66 13.51 12.26
C MET A 515 -10.35 13.01 10.99
N PRO A 516 -9.81 11.96 10.33
CA PRO A 516 -10.52 11.29 9.24
C PRO A 516 -11.80 10.64 9.76
N THR A 517 -12.89 10.70 8.99
CA THR A 517 -14.22 10.29 9.46
C THR A 517 -14.36 8.80 9.79
N PHE A 518 -13.42 7.99 9.28
CA PHE A 518 -13.39 6.55 9.50
C PHE A 518 -12.68 6.08 10.76
N LYS A 519 -11.97 6.96 11.48
CA LYS A 519 -11.29 6.57 12.71
C LYS A 519 -12.23 6.73 13.90
N SER A 520 -12.54 5.60 14.53
CA SER A 520 -13.53 5.53 15.62
C SER A 520 -13.03 4.86 16.90
N ASP A 521 -11.82 4.26 16.92
CA ASP A 521 -11.28 3.40 17.99
C ASP A 521 -12.33 2.51 18.69
N SER A 522 -13.28 1.99 17.90
CA SER A 522 -14.36 1.21 18.47
C SER A 522 -13.85 -0.14 18.98
N HIS A 523 -14.45 -0.62 20.07
CA HIS A 523 -14.16 -1.97 20.60
C HIS A 523 -14.33 -3.07 19.55
N PHE A 524 -15.24 -2.87 18.59
CA PHE A 524 -15.44 -3.76 17.46
C PHE A 524 -14.19 -3.89 16.59
N ILE A 525 -13.54 -2.77 16.23
CA ILE A 525 -12.33 -2.80 15.40
C ILE A 525 -11.15 -3.42 16.14
N ARG A 526 -10.99 -3.13 17.44
CA ARG A 526 -9.97 -3.78 18.27
C ARG A 526 -10.16 -5.29 18.36
N ALA A 527 -11.42 -5.74 18.53
CA ALA A 527 -11.75 -7.16 18.50
C ALA A 527 -11.47 -7.78 17.12
N LEU A 528 -11.83 -7.09 16.02
CA LEU A 528 -11.55 -7.53 14.66
C LEU A 528 -10.05 -7.70 14.42
N GLY A 529 -9.21 -6.78 14.92
CA GLY A 529 -7.76 -6.86 14.82
C GLY A 529 -7.18 -8.07 15.55
N SER A 530 -7.69 -8.36 16.74
CA SER A 530 -7.29 -9.55 17.52
C SER A 530 -7.70 -10.85 16.82
N ILE A 531 -8.91 -10.89 16.23
CA ILE A 531 -9.38 -12.03 15.45
C ILE A 531 -8.52 -12.20 14.19
N ALA A 532 -8.25 -11.12 13.44
CA ALA A 532 -7.42 -11.15 12.23
C ALA A 532 -6.01 -11.69 12.53
N ALA A 533 -5.39 -11.24 13.63
CA ALA A 533 -4.10 -11.74 14.08
C ALA A 533 -4.15 -13.24 14.42
N LEU A 534 -5.18 -13.68 15.16
CA LEU A 534 -5.36 -15.09 15.53
C LEU A 534 -5.45 -16.01 14.30
N VAL A 535 -6.16 -15.57 13.25
CA VAL A 535 -6.34 -16.33 12.01
C VAL A 535 -5.24 -16.10 10.96
N LYS A 536 -4.23 -15.30 11.29
CA LYS A 536 -3.07 -14.93 10.46
C LYS A 536 -3.45 -14.20 9.16
N VAL A 537 -4.46 -13.35 9.23
CA VAL A 537 -4.84 -12.41 8.16
C VAL A 537 -4.15 -11.06 8.44
N PRO A 538 -3.69 -10.33 7.39
CA PRO A 538 -3.11 -9.00 7.56
C PRO A 538 -3.95 -8.08 8.44
N SER A 539 -3.35 -7.50 9.50
CA SER A 539 -4.03 -6.59 10.43
C SER A 539 -4.65 -5.41 9.74
N ARG A 540 -3.99 -4.93 8.69
CA ARG A 540 -4.46 -3.87 7.80
C ARG A 540 -5.88 -4.12 7.27
N ILE A 541 -6.42 -5.34 7.25
CA ILE A 541 -7.84 -5.54 6.92
C ILE A 541 -8.80 -4.75 7.84
N THR A 542 -8.40 -4.45 9.08
CA THR A 542 -9.21 -3.66 10.01
C THR A 542 -9.37 -2.22 9.57
N THR A 543 -8.29 -1.57 9.12
CA THR A 543 -8.34 -0.19 8.59
C THR A 543 -9.22 -0.11 7.35
N PHE A 544 -9.16 -1.12 6.48
CA PHE A 544 -10.06 -1.20 5.33
C PHE A 544 -11.53 -1.31 5.77
N VAL A 545 -11.84 -2.16 6.75
CA VAL A 545 -13.21 -2.29 7.29
C VAL A 545 -13.68 -0.99 7.96
N GLU A 546 -12.82 -0.30 8.73
CA GLU A 546 -13.11 1.03 9.29
C GLU A 546 -13.51 2.02 8.20
N MET A 547 -12.73 2.08 7.12
CA MET A 547 -12.97 2.96 5.98
C MET A 547 -14.28 2.60 5.28
N ALA A 548 -14.52 1.32 4.99
CA ALA A 548 -15.74 0.88 4.31
C ALA A 548 -16.99 1.24 5.12
N LEU A 549 -16.99 0.97 6.44
CA LEU A 549 -18.13 1.22 7.33
C LEU A 549 -18.44 2.70 7.56
N SER A 550 -17.45 3.59 7.35
CA SER A 550 -17.56 4.99 7.74
C SER A 550 -17.39 5.97 6.58
N SER A 551 -17.16 5.46 5.37
CA SER A 551 -16.86 6.26 4.17
C SER A 551 -17.95 7.29 3.84
N GLY A 552 -19.21 6.99 4.16
CA GLY A 552 -20.37 7.87 3.94
C GLY A 552 -20.61 8.95 4.99
N ARG A 553 -19.85 8.99 6.10
CA ARG A 553 -20.09 9.96 7.18
C ARG A 553 -19.47 11.32 6.85
N ASN A 554 -20.27 12.38 6.84
CA ASN A 554 -19.78 13.75 6.63
C ASN A 554 -18.81 14.20 7.74
N GLY A 555 -17.81 14.99 7.35
CA GLY A 555 -16.85 15.57 8.30
C GLY A 555 -17.52 16.51 9.30
N THR A 556 -18.45 17.34 8.83
CA THR A 556 -19.24 18.26 9.65
C THR A 556 -20.02 17.54 10.76
N GLU A 557 -20.63 16.40 10.43
CA GLU A 557 -21.34 15.57 11.40
C GLU A 557 -20.36 14.83 12.33
N HIS A 558 -19.21 14.41 11.81
CA HIS A 558 -18.19 13.70 12.57
C HIS A 558 -17.71 14.50 13.79
N VAL A 559 -17.42 15.79 13.61
CA VAL A 559 -16.89 16.67 14.67
C VAL A 559 -17.93 17.51 15.40
N LEU A 560 -19.23 17.23 15.20
CA LEU A 560 -20.31 17.96 15.89
C LEU A 560 -20.12 18.06 17.42
N PRO A 561 -19.66 17.02 18.14
CA PRO A 561 -19.42 17.10 19.58
C PRO A 561 -18.31 18.08 20.00
N LEU A 562 -17.46 18.52 19.08
CA LEU A 562 -16.37 19.47 19.33
C LEU A 562 -16.76 20.92 19.10
N ARG A 563 -17.86 21.19 18.38
CA ARG A 563 -18.28 22.56 18.02
C ARG A 563 -18.54 23.45 19.24
N VAL A 564 -18.91 22.86 20.38
CA VAL A 564 -19.11 23.59 21.64
C VAL A 564 -17.82 24.23 22.18
N HIS A 565 -16.66 23.79 21.69
CA HIS A 565 -15.36 24.32 22.07
C HIS A 565 -14.78 25.33 21.07
N GLU A 566 -15.46 25.60 19.94
CA GLU A 566 -14.98 26.58 18.95
C GLU A 566 -14.87 27.98 19.55
N GLY A 567 -13.74 28.65 19.29
CA GLY A 567 -13.43 29.97 19.84
C GLY A 567 -12.08 30.47 19.38
N ALA A 568 -11.52 31.47 20.07
CA ALA A 568 -10.26 32.11 19.67
C ALA A 568 -9.04 31.16 19.69
N SER A 569 -9.08 30.12 20.54
CA SER A 569 -7.99 29.15 20.69
C SER A 569 -8.25 27.83 19.98
N PHE A 570 -9.47 27.55 19.51
CA PHE A 570 -9.83 26.27 18.90
C PHE A 570 -10.74 26.49 17.69
N GLU A 571 -10.29 26.00 16.52
CA GLU A 571 -10.99 26.15 15.24
C GLU A 571 -11.14 24.78 14.58
N LEU A 572 -12.30 24.52 13.96
CA LEU A 572 -12.55 23.33 13.16
C LEU A 572 -12.55 23.65 11.66
N ALA A 573 -12.00 22.74 10.86
CA ALA A 573 -12.11 22.76 9.41
C ALA A 573 -12.63 21.41 8.94
N THR A 574 -13.68 21.39 8.14
CA THR A 574 -14.33 20.16 7.67
C THR A 574 -14.34 20.10 6.15
N CYS A 575 -14.43 18.89 5.62
CA CYS A 575 -14.56 18.64 4.21
C CYS A 575 -15.52 17.46 4.01
N ASP A 576 -16.73 17.75 3.54
CA ASP A 576 -17.83 16.79 3.46
C ASP A 576 -17.80 15.97 2.16
N VAL A 577 -18.69 14.98 2.08
CA VAL A 577 -18.85 14.14 0.89
C VAL A 577 -19.29 15.02 -0.29
N GLY A 578 -18.60 14.86 -1.42
CA GLY A 578 -18.92 15.62 -2.64
C GLY A 578 -18.50 17.10 -2.61
N GLU A 579 -17.94 17.60 -1.49
CA GLU A 579 -17.51 18.99 -1.39
C GLU A 579 -16.28 19.24 -2.28
N VAL A 580 -16.48 20.01 -3.35
CA VAL A 580 -15.46 20.23 -4.39
C VAL A 580 -14.33 21.16 -3.98
N MET A 581 -14.58 22.03 -2.99
CA MET A 581 -13.57 22.92 -2.41
C MET A 581 -13.80 23.11 -0.92
N CYS A 582 -12.81 22.71 -0.13
CA CYS A 582 -12.67 23.06 1.27
C CYS A 582 -11.25 23.63 1.47
N GLU A 583 -11.08 24.58 2.38
CA GLU A 583 -9.80 25.26 2.60
C GLU A 583 -9.50 25.50 4.08
N THR A 584 -8.22 25.51 4.39
CA THR A 584 -7.68 25.95 5.68
C THR A 584 -6.40 26.76 5.45
N SER A 585 -5.90 27.40 6.49
CA SER A 585 -4.68 28.22 6.41
C SER A 585 -3.73 27.92 7.57
N PHE A 586 -2.44 27.83 7.27
CA PHE A 586 -1.40 27.61 8.26
C PHE A 586 -0.17 28.48 7.98
N THR A 587 0.65 28.71 9.00
CA THR A 587 1.88 29.50 8.92
C THR A 587 3.08 28.67 9.33
N PHE A 588 4.14 28.68 8.51
CA PHE A 588 5.42 28.06 8.84
C PHE A 588 6.59 28.84 8.21
N PRO A 589 6.84 30.10 8.62
CA PRO A 589 8.01 30.86 8.15
C PRO A 589 9.33 30.24 8.61
N LYS A 590 10.47 30.75 8.10
CA LYS A 590 11.83 30.32 8.51
C LYS A 590 12.13 30.40 10.01
N THR A 591 11.37 31.23 10.73
CA THR A 591 11.50 31.41 12.18
C THR A 591 10.69 30.41 12.99
N SER A 592 9.81 29.63 12.34
CA SER A 592 9.04 28.57 12.99
C SER A 592 9.84 27.28 13.11
N GLN A 593 9.45 26.46 14.07
CA GLN A 593 10.01 25.14 14.29
C GLN A 593 8.91 24.10 14.44
N LEU A 594 9.09 22.93 13.82
CA LEU A 594 8.26 21.76 14.05
C LEU A 594 8.72 21.06 15.33
N ILE A 595 7.81 20.94 16.29
CA ILE A 595 8.06 20.34 17.60
C ILE A 595 7.61 18.88 17.66
N LEU A 596 6.55 18.55 16.93
CA LEU A 596 5.98 17.21 16.84
C LEU A 596 5.47 16.96 15.43
N PHE A 597 5.71 15.75 14.94
CA PHE A 597 4.92 15.11 13.90
C PHE A 597 4.41 13.77 14.44
N ARG A 598 3.13 13.47 14.22
CA ARG A 598 2.47 12.22 14.55
C ARG A 598 1.58 11.84 13.38
N GLY A 599 1.79 10.64 12.86
CA GLY A 599 0.97 10.11 11.77
C GLY A 599 -0.37 9.55 12.24
N ALA A 600 -0.46 9.11 13.50
CA ALA A 600 -1.67 8.55 14.07
C ALA A 600 -2.78 9.62 14.19
N PRO A 601 -3.94 9.43 13.54
CA PRO A 601 -5.09 10.32 13.70
C PRO A 601 -5.71 10.17 15.09
N ALA A 602 -6.29 11.25 15.61
CA ALA A 602 -7.02 11.25 16.87
C ALA A 602 -8.51 10.95 16.65
N THR A 603 -9.17 10.34 17.63
CA THR A 603 -10.64 10.28 17.63
C THR A 603 -11.23 11.56 18.20
N VAL A 604 -12.50 11.83 17.88
CA VAL A 604 -13.26 12.96 18.45
C VAL A 604 -13.27 12.91 19.99
N GLN A 605 -13.37 11.71 20.56
CA GLN A 605 -13.35 11.52 22.01
C GLN A 605 -12.00 11.90 22.62
N ASP A 606 -10.89 11.53 21.98
CA ASP A 606 -9.55 11.90 22.44
C ASP A 606 -9.38 13.42 22.46
N VAL A 607 -9.89 14.10 21.43
CA VAL A 607 -9.83 15.57 21.34
C VAL A 607 -10.67 16.23 22.43
N GLN A 608 -11.85 15.69 22.76
CA GLN A 608 -12.65 16.20 23.89
C GLN A 608 -11.90 16.09 25.22
N VAL A 609 -11.26 14.96 25.47
CA VAL A 609 -10.43 14.75 26.68
C VAL A 609 -9.25 15.71 26.70
N ALA A 610 -8.57 15.90 25.57
CA ALA A 610 -7.48 16.85 25.44
C ALA A 610 -7.91 18.29 25.75
N LEU A 611 -9.02 18.76 25.17
CA LEU A 611 -9.56 20.09 25.43
C LEU A 611 -9.95 20.29 26.90
N ALA A 612 -10.51 19.27 27.54
CA ALA A 612 -10.85 19.33 28.96
C ALA A 612 -9.61 19.42 29.89
N SER A 613 -8.43 18.99 29.42
CA SER A 613 -7.19 19.07 30.21
C SER A 613 -6.52 20.44 30.24
N ILE A 614 -6.96 21.36 29.37
CA ILE A 614 -6.40 22.72 29.25
C ILE A 614 -7.43 23.82 29.51
N ALA A 615 -8.69 23.44 29.74
CA ALA A 615 -9.75 24.30 30.25
C ALA A 615 -9.57 24.52 31.75
#